data_AF-A0A7Y6ZXW7-F1
#
_entry.id   AF-A0A7Y6ZXW7-F1
#
_cell.length_a   1.000
_cell.length_b   1.000
_cell.length_c   1.000
_cell.angle_alpha   90.00
_cell.angle_beta   90.00
_cell.angle_gamma   90.00
#
_symmetry.space_group_name_H-M   'P 1'
#
loop_
_entity.id
_entity.type
_entity.pdbx_description
1 polymer ?
#
loop_
_entity_poly.entity_id
_entity_poly.type
_entity_poly.pdbx_seq_one_letter_code
_entity_poly.pdbx_strand_id
1 'polypeptide(L)'
;MMLEEDNNPPPVAFSSYYYLSQWAQKIGDIKIEKLNSSRAVRVYGWVKSSGGSWWYDQVWVDKNYSSYRSAMLRHVMLHDGFTRPAMNDIDADHLAARSILEPWPKAWVCLFPVPRFSNRPFGGIEKALPKVRARENMLRLSPIMLFKALCGFYPRNLLEANIAMQDVSGQVLSASGNEVEKMLRMVASDMSPYFKKLK
;
A
#
# COMPACT_ATOMS: atom_id res chain seq x y z
N MET A 1 2.26 9.15 -5.63
CA MET A 1 1.04 8.74 -4.89
C MET A 1 0.56 9.96 -4.14
N MET A 2 -0.56 10.56 -4.52
CA MET A 2 -1.11 11.67 -3.77
C MET A 2 -1.86 11.08 -2.57
N LEU A 3 -1.43 11.44 -1.36
CA LEU A 3 -1.80 10.78 -0.12
C LEU A 3 -3.05 11.35 0.54
N GLU A 4 -3.51 12.52 0.09
CA GLU A 4 -4.57 13.24 0.78
C GLU A 4 -5.47 13.96 -0.22
N GLU A 5 -6.73 13.53 -0.24
CA GLU A 5 -7.85 14.42 -0.56
C GLU A 5 -8.66 14.58 0.71
N ASP A 6 -8.94 15.82 1.11
CA ASP A 6 -9.80 16.15 2.25
C ASP A 6 -9.47 15.37 3.55
N ASN A 7 -8.19 15.21 3.88
CA ASN A 7 -7.69 14.42 5.03
C ASN A 7 -8.12 12.94 5.05
N ASN A 8 -8.49 12.36 3.89
CA ASN A 8 -8.85 10.95 3.77
C ASN A 8 -7.74 10.15 3.04
N PRO A 9 -6.99 9.30 3.76
CA PRO A 9 -5.98 8.45 3.14
C PRO A 9 -6.61 7.49 2.12
N PRO A 10 -5.89 7.14 1.03
CA PRO A 10 -6.40 6.25 -0.01
C PRO A 10 -6.71 4.86 0.57
N PRO A 11 -7.66 4.11 -0.03
CA PRO A 11 -7.91 2.73 0.39
C PRO A 11 -6.74 1.82 0.02
N VAL A 12 -6.47 0.85 0.89
CA VAL A 12 -5.46 -0.20 0.68
C VAL A 12 -6.06 -1.60 0.66
N ALA A 13 -7.26 -1.77 1.23
CA ALA A 13 -8.01 -3.02 1.13
C ALA A 13 -9.53 -2.76 1.18
N PHE A 14 -10.28 -3.68 0.60
CA PHE A 14 -11.74 -3.76 0.67
C PHE A 14 -12.15 -5.14 1.19
N SER A 15 -13.26 -5.23 1.91
CA SER A 15 -13.74 -6.51 2.45
C SER A 15 -14.20 -7.49 1.35
N SER A 16 -14.49 -6.98 0.15
CA SER A 16 -14.82 -7.78 -1.04
C SER A 16 -14.58 -7.03 -2.36
N TYR A 17 -14.55 -7.76 -3.47
CA TYR A 17 -14.51 -7.19 -4.83
C TYR A 17 -15.67 -6.22 -5.09
N TYR A 18 -16.84 -6.50 -4.50
CA TYR A 18 -18.02 -5.66 -4.61
C TYR A 18 -17.72 -4.25 -4.10
N TYR A 19 -17.13 -4.11 -2.92
CA TYR A 19 -16.81 -2.79 -2.35
C TYR A 19 -15.69 -2.07 -3.11
N LEU A 20 -14.69 -2.79 -3.61
CA LEU A 20 -13.68 -2.23 -4.53
C LEU A 20 -14.35 -1.64 -5.78
N SER A 21 -15.28 -2.39 -6.39
CA SER A 21 -16.00 -1.97 -7.60
C SER A 21 -16.89 -0.75 -7.35
N GLN A 22 -17.60 -0.74 -6.21
CA GLN A 22 -18.43 0.39 -5.79
C GLN A 22 -17.61 1.65 -5.52
N TRP A 23 -16.42 1.51 -4.92
CA TRP A 23 -15.51 2.64 -4.73
C TRP A 23 -15.00 3.19 -6.05
N ALA A 24 -14.50 2.33 -6.96
CA ALA A 24 -14.00 2.75 -8.27
C ALA A 24 -15.04 3.53 -9.08
N GLN A 25 -16.31 3.10 -9.05
CA GLN A 25 -17.41 3.79 -9.75
C GLN A 25 -17.73 5.19 -9.20
N LYS A 26 -17.34 5.48 -7.95
CA LYS A 26 -17.70 6.74 -7.27
C LYS A 26 -16.65 7.83 -7.38
N ILE A 27 -15.38 7.47 -7.58
CA ILE A 27 -14.25 8.41 -7.46
C ILE A 27 -13.86 9.08 -8.77
N GLY A 28 -14.46 8.71 -9.90
CA GLY A 28 -14.17 9.33 -11.19
C GLY A 28 -14.32 8.37 -12.36
N ASP A 29 -13.56 8.62 -13.42
CA ASP A 29 -13.60 7.86 -14.66
C ASP A 29 -12.64 6.66 -14.57
N ILE A 30 -12.88 5.80 -13.57
CA ILE A 30 -12.06 4.63 -13.26
C ILE A 30 -12.62 3.39 -13.93
N LYS A 31 -11.70 2.60 -14.51
CA LYS A 31 -11.95 1.29 -15.10
C LYS A 31 -11.34 0.21 -14.21
N ILE A 32 -12.00 -0.94 -14.20
CA ILE A 32 -11.46 -2.17 -13.59
C ILE A 32 -11.27 -3.18 -14.71
N GLU A 33 -10.03 -3.59 -14.92
CA GLU A 33 -9.64 -4.53 -15.96
C GLU A 33 -9.06 -5.79 -15.32
N LYS A 34 -9.55 -6.96 -15.73
CA LYS A 34 -8.97 -8.23 -15.27
C LYS A 34 -7.56 -8.37 -15.86
N LEU A 35 -6.63 -8.77 -15.01
CA LEU A 35 -5.30 -9.16 -15.46
C LEU A 35 -5.33 -10.62 -15.96
N ASN A 36 -4.32 -11.41 -15.62
CA ASN A 36 -4.22 -12.82 -15.97
C ASN A 36 -5.20 -13.75 -15.22
N SER A 37 -6.02 -13.22 -14.29
CA SER A 37 -6.87 -14.00 -13.40
C SER A 37 -8.07 -13.17 -12.95
N SER A 38 -9.20 -13.83 -12.65
CA SER A 38 -10.34 -13.18 -11.98
C SER A 38 -10.04 -12.73 -10.55
N ARG A 39 -8.88 -13.11 -10.01
CA ARG A 39 -8.38 -12.79 -8.67
C ARG A 39 -7.35 -11.66 -8.65
N ALA A 40 -7.10 -11.04 -9.80
CA ALA A 40 -6.20 -9.90 -9.96
C ALA A 40 -6.77 -8.93 -10.99
N VAL A 41 -6.90 -7.66 -10.61
CA VAL A 41 -7.40 -6.60 -11.48
C VAL A 41 -6.47 -5.40 -11.45
N ARG A 42 -6.40 -4.70 -12.57
CA ARG A 42 -5.87 -3.34 -12.66
C ARG A 42 -7.03 -2.37 -12.49
N VAL A 43 -6.86 -1.40 -11.61
CA VAL A 43 -7.82 -0.32 -11.40
C VAL A 43 -7.15 0.96 -11.83
N TYR A 44 -7.66 1.62 -12.86
CA TYR A 44 -6.99 2.76 -13.48
C TYR A 44 -7.96 3.77 -14.09
N GLY A 45 -7.52 5.02 -14.20
CA GLY A 45 -8.30 6.10 -14.81
C GLY A 45 -8.12 7.44 -14.09
N TRP A 46 -8.95 8.41 -14.46
CA TRP A 46 -8.91 9.74 -13.84
C TRP A 46 -9.77 9.75 -12.58
N VAL A 47 -9.15 10.01 -11.43
CA VAL A 47 -9.83 10.32 -10.18
C VAL A 47 -10.16 11.80 -10.17
N LYS A 48 -11.39 12.14 -9.77
CA LYS A 48 -11.91 13.50 -9.69
C LYS A 48 -12.03 13.91 -8.22
N SER A 49 -11.57 15.12 -7.90
CA SER A 49 -11.68 15.68 -6.57
C SER A 49 -11.81 17.19 -6.53
N SER A 50 -12.00 17.72 -5.32
CA SER A 50 -12.07 19.15 -5.04
C SER A 50 -10.82 19.90 -5.53
N GLY A 51 -9.64 19.27 -5.46
CA GLY A 51 -8.35 19.84 -5.86
C GLY A 51 -7.97 19.64 -7.32
N GLY A 52 -8.78 18.93 -8.12
CA GLY A 52 -8.52 18.70 -9.54
C GLY A 52 -8.77 17.27 -9.98
N SER A 53 -8.01 16.82 -10.99
CA SER A 53 -8.06 15.43 -11.46
C SER A 53 -6.66 14.86 -11.59
N TRP A 54 -6.51 13.58 -11.25
CA TRP A 54 -5.22 12.92 -11.28
C TRP A 54 -5.35 11.47 -11.76
N TRP A 55 -4.25 10.95 -12.29
CA TRP A 55 -4.22 9.59 -12.84
C TRP A 55 -3.97 8.55 -11.76
N TYR A 56 -4.89 7.62 -11.61
CA TYR A 56 -4.75 6.44 -10.77
C TYR A 56 -4.44 5.23 -11.63
N ASP A 57 -3.51 4.40 -11.18
CA ASP A 57 -3.19 3.11 -11.79
C ASP A 57 -2.57 2.19 -10.75
N GLN A 58 -3.31 1.17 -10.31
CA GLN A 58 -2.85 0.24 -9.28
C GLN A 58 -3.37 -1.17 -9.52
N VAL A 59 -2.61 -2.17 -9.07
CA VAL A 59 -3.02 -3.58 -9.10
C VAL A 59 -3.69 -3.96 -7.79
N TRP A 60 -4.85 -4.59 -7.88
CA TRP A 60 -5.60 -5.12 -6.74
C TRP A 60 -5.76 -6.63 -6.89
N VAL A 61 -5.59 -7.37 -5.79
CA VAL A 61 -5.71 -8.83 -5.80
C VAL A 61 -6.58 -9.34 -4.66
N ASP A 62 -7.20 -10.50 -4.86
CA ASP A 62 -7.78 -11.28 -3.78
C ASP A 62 -6.68 -11.62 -2.75
N LYS A 63 -6.95 -11.45 -1.46
CA LYS A 63 -5.94 -11.62 -0.41
C LYS A 63 -5.30 -13.02 -0.38
N ASN A 64 -5.99 -14.04 -0.89
CA ASN A 64 -5.53 -15.42 -0.93
C ASN A 64 -4.93 -15.79 -2.31
N TYR A 65 -4.78 -14.84 -3.23
CA TYR A 65 -4.15 -15.09 -4.52
C TYR A 65 -2.65 -15.31 -4.28
N SER A 66 -2.10 -16.45 -4.72
CA SER A 66 -0.67 -16.79 -4.51
C SER A 66 0.24 -16.29 -5.63
N SER A 67 -0.31 -16.01 -6.81
CA SER A 67 0.44 -15.55 -7.99
C SER A 67 0.39 -14.02 -8.17
N TYR A 68 0.14 -13.28 -7.09
CA TYR A 68 0.04 -11.82 -7.07
C TYR A 68 1.32 -11.15 -7.58
N ARG A 69 2.49 -11.71 -7.27
CA ARG A 69 3.77 -11.26 -7.82
C ARG A 69 3.76 -11.26 -9.35
N SER A 70 3.33 -12.37 -9.96
CA SER A 70 3.25 -12.49 -11.42
C SER A 70 2.28 -11.48 -12.04
N ALA A 71 1.17 -11.18 -11.36
CA ALA A 71 0.22 -10.15 -11.82
C ALA A 71 0.84 -8.75 -11.80
N MET A 72 1.55 -8.39 -10.73
CA MET A 72 2.28 -7.11 -10.62
C MET A 72 3.37 -7.00 -11.69
N LEU A 73 4.22 -8.00 -11.83
CA LEU A 73 5.30 -7.98 -12.82
C LEU A 73 4.77 -7.79 -14.24
N ARG A 74 3.66 -8.46 -14.57
CA ARG A 74 3.01 -8.31 -15.88
C ARG A 74 2.47 -6.90 -16.07
N HIS A 75 1.84 -6.31 -15.05
CA HIS A 75 1.36 -4.94 -15.11
C HIS A 75 2.51 -3.97 -15.40
N VAL A 76 3.60 -4.04 -14.62
CA VAL A 76 4.79 -3.19 -14.80
C VAL A 76 5.42 -3.39 -16.20
N MET A 77 5.54 -4.63 -16.67
CA MET A 77 6.08 -4.91 -18.02
C MET A 77 5.20 -4.33 -19.15
N LEU A 78 3.87 -4.40 -19.00
CA LEU A 78 2.95 -3.96 -20.05
C LEU A 78 2.74 -2.44 -20.08
N HIS A 79 2.83 -1.77 -18.93
CA HIS A 79 2.44 -0.36 -18.81
C HIS A 79 3.61 0.58 -18.54
N ASP A 80 4.67 0.10 -17.89
CA ASP A 80 5.80 0.94 -17.50
C ASP A 80 7.05 0.66 -18.36
N GLY A 81 6.97 -0.28 -19.31
CA GLY A 81 8.04 -0.56 -20.28
C GLY A 81 9.29 -1.24 -19.71
N PHE A 82 9.24 -1.73 -18.46
CA PHE A 82 10.38 -2.43 -17.87
C PHE A 82 10.62 -3.80 -18.51
N THR A 83 11.89 -4.11 -18.75
CA THR A 83 12.31 -5.43 -19.23
C THR A 83 12.44 -6.41 -18.06
N ARG A 84 12.27 -7.71 -18.34
CA ARG A 84 12.34 -8.77 -17.33
C ARG A 84 13.62 -8.75 -16.47
N PRO A 85 14.83 -8.45 -17.01
CA PRO A 85 16.04 -8.30 -16.18
C PRO A 85 15.94 -7.18 -15.15
N ALA A 86 15.32 -6.04 -15.50
CA ALA A 86 15.11 -4.91 -14.57
C ALA A 86 14.14 -5.26 -13.43
N MET A 87 13.34 -6.31 -13.60
CA MET A 87 12.37 -6.80 -12.61
C MET A 87 12.94 -7.82 -11.63
N ASN A 88 14.22 -8.19 -11.76
CA ASN A 88 14.82 -9.21 -10.89
C ASN A 88 14.87 -8.78 -9.42
N ASP A 89 15.03 -7.47 -9.18
CA ASP A 89 15.11 -6.88 -7.84
C ASP A 89 13.78 -6.34 -7.34
N ILE A 90 12.73 -6.40 -8.18
CA ILE A 90 11.37 -5.98 -7.82
C ILE A 90 10.56 -7.20 -7.39
N ASP A 91 9.93 -7.05 -6.24
CA ASP A 91 8.90 -7.93 -5.72
C ASP A 91 7.55 -7.20 -5.68
N ALA A 92 6.50 -7.93 -5.36
CA ALA A 92 5.20 -7.37 -5.07
C ALA A 92 4.85 -7.62 -3.63
N ASP A 93 4.18 -6.66 -3.00
CA ASP A 93 3.71 -6.83 -1.65
C ASP A 93 2.29 -6.28 -1.47
N HIS A 94 1.58 -6.83 -0.50
CA HIS A 94 0.29 -6.31 -0.11
C HIS A 94 0.52 -5.07 0.76
N LEU A 95 -0.11 -3.95 0.44
CA LEU A 95 -0.07 -2.77 1.31
C LEU A 95 -0.66 -3.06 2.69
N ALA A 96 -1.68 -3.93 2.74
CA ALA A 96 -2.25 -4.46 3.97
C ALA A 96 -1.95 -5.96 4.11
N ALA A 97 -1.34 -6.34 5.24
CA ALA A 97 -1.01 -7.73 5.51
C ALA A 97 -2.23 -8.65 5.58
N ARG A 98 -2.08 -9.89 5.11
CA ARG A 98 -3.16 -10.89 5.15
C ARG A 98 -3.66 -11.18 6.56
N SER A 99 -2.77 -11.10 7.55
CA SER A 99 -3.08 -11.33 8.97
C SER A 99 -4.08 -10.34 9.53
N ILE A 100 -3.93 -9.04 9.20
CA ILE A 100 -4.86 -8.02 9.68
C ILE A 100 -6.22 -8.10 8.99
N LEU A 101 -6.27 -8.71 7.80
CA LEU A 101 -7.47 -8.91 6.98
C LEU A 101 -8.19 -10.23 7.29
N GLU A 102 -7.81 -10.96 8.35
CA GLU A 102 -8.46 -12.22 8.73
C GLU A 102 -9.99 -12.12 8.82
N PRO A 103 -10.59 -11.08 9.44
CA PRO A 103 -12.05 -10.92 9.50
C PRO A 103 -12.73 -10.71 8.13
N TRP A 104 -11.97 -10.40 7.07
CA TRP A 104 -12.47 -10.24 5.70
C TRP A 104 -12.00 -11.42 4.83
N PRO A 105 -12.71 -12.56 4.79
CA PRO A 105 -12.25 -13.76 4.08
C PRO A 105 -12.16 -13.57 2.56
N LYS A 106 -12.91 -12.62 2.01
CA LYS A 106 -12.96 -12.30 0.57
C LYS A 106 -12.26 -10.98 0.23
N ALA A 107 -11.34 -10.52 1.09
CA ALA A 107 -10.73 -9.21 0.94
C ALA A 107 -9.98 -9.05 -0.39
N TRP A 108 -10.03 -7.84 -0.92
CA TRP A 108 -9.21 -7.39 -2.03
C TRP A 108 -8.24 -6.35 -1.52
N VAL A 109 -6.98 -6.46 -1.92
CA VAL A 109 -5.89 -5.67 -1.37
C VAL A 109 -5.05 -5.09 -2.49
N CYS A 110 -4.67 -3.82 -2.32
CA CYS A 110 -3.79 -3.11 -3.22
C CYS A 110 -2.38 -3.68 -3.10
N LEU A 111 -1.75 -3.93 -4.25
CA LEU A 111 -0.36 -4.34 -4.33
C LEU A 111 0.53 -3.13 -4.57
N PHE A 112 1.73 -3.18 -4.02
CA PHE A 112 2.78 -2.21 -4.26
C PHE A 112 4.05 -2.91 -4.74
N PRO A 113 4.75 -2.38 -5.76
CA PRO A 113 6.08 -2.87 -6.12
C PRO A 113 7.07 -2.49 -5.01
N VAL A 114 7.85 -3.45 -4.55
CA VAL A 114 8.85 -3.21 -3.49
C VAL A 114 10.19 -3.84 -3.88
N PRO A 115 11.33 -3.28 -3.44
CA PRO A 115 12.59 -3.99 -3.56
C PRO A 115 12.53 -5.33 -2.84
N ARG A 116 13.04 -6.40 -3.46
CA ARG A 116 12.99 -7.77 -2.89
C ARG A 116 13.61 -7.85 -1.49
N PHE A 117 14.60 -7.01 -1.19
CA PHE A 117 15.30 -7.00 0.09
C PHE A 117 14.56 -6.26 1.21
N SER A 118 13.59 -5.39 0.90
CA SER A 118 12.88 -4.59 1.90
C SER A 118 11.69 -5.31 2.53
N ASN A 119 11.07 -6.26 1.81
CA ASN A 119 9.79 -6.85 2.19
C ASN A 119 9.85 -7.77 3.44
N ARG A 120 10.78 -8.72 3.48
CA ARG A 120 10.78 -9.80 4.48
C ARG A 120 10.73 -9.34 5.95
N PRO A 121 11.48 -8.31 6.37
CA PRO A 121 11.54 -7.95 7.80
C PRO A 121 10.25 -7.31 8.33
N PHE A 122 9.42 -6.68 7.48
CA PHE A 122 8.17 -6.03 7.93
C PHE A 122 7.11 -7.02 8.42
N GLY A 123 7.17 -8.28 8.00
CA GLY A 123 6.15 -9.29 8.33
C GLY A 123 5.96 -9.54 9.83
N GLY A 124 6.96 -9.24 10.67
CA GLY A 124 6.82 -9.31 12.13
C GLY A 124 5.93 -8.23 12.71
N ILE A 125 6.10 -6.99 12.24
CA ILE A 125 5.30 -5.83 12.67
C ILE A 125 3.87 -5.95 12.19
N GLU A 126 3.69 -6.37 10.94
CA GLU A 126 2.38 -6.51 10.33
C GLU A 126 1.44 -7.50 11.04
N LYS A 127 2.01 -8.56 11.61
CA LYS A 127 1.24 -9.54 12.41
C LYS A 127 0.73 -8.97 13.72
N ALA A 128 1.37 -7.92 14.23
CA ALA A 128 1.02 -7.28 15.48
C ALA A 128 0.15 -6.03 15.30
N LEU A 129 -0.07 -5.59 14.05
CA LEU A 129 -1.01 -4.52 13.75
C LEU A 129 -2.45 -4.93 14.11
N PRO A 130 -3.30 -3.96 14.53
CA PRO A 130 -4.71 -4.23 14.80
C PRO A 130 -5.41 -4.85 13.59
N LYS A 131 -6.23 -5.87 13.85
CA LYS A 131 -7.08 -6.47 12.81
C LYS A 131 -8.18 -5.49 12.41
N VAL A 132 -8.60 -5.56 11.15
CA VAL A 132 -9.76 -4.81 10.66
C VAL A 132 -11.03 -5.22 11.40
N ARG A 133 -12.01 -4.33 11.48
CA ARG A 133 -13.31 -4.67 12.08
C ARG A 133 -14.18 -5.40 11.05
N ALA A 134 -14.86 -6.47 11.48
CA ALA A 134 -15.70 -7.27 10.57
C ALA A 134 -16.84 -6.49 9.90
N ARG A 135 -17.32 -5.40 10.52
CA ARG A 135 -18.40 -4.54 9.99
C ARG A 135 -17.91 -3.46 9.02
N GLU A 136 -16.61 -3.23 8.96
CA GLU A 136 -16.03 -2.28 8.01
C GLU A 136 -15.86 -2.94 6.64
N ASN A 137 -15.84 -2.11 5.60
CA ASN A 137 -15.76 -2.60 4.21
C ASN A 137 -14.55 -2.09 3.45
N MET A 138 -13.76 -1.22 4.08
CA MET A 138 -12.62 -0.55 3.47
C MET A 138 -11.60 -0.24 4.56
N LEU A 139 -10.35 -0.57 4.29
CA LEU A 139 -9.19 -0.20 5.11
C LEU A 139 -8.44 0.90 4.36
N ARG A 140 -8.16 1.99 5.05
CA ARG A 140 -7.39 3.11 4.52
C ARG A 140 -5.91 2.97 4.86
N LEU A 141 -5.07 3.59 4.03
CA LEU A 141 -3.64 3.65 4.22
C LEU A 141 -3.31 4.29 5.57
N SER A 142 -2.68 3.54 6.46
CA SER A 142 -2.17 4.07 7.71
C SER A 142 -0.73 4.57 7.54
N PRO A 143 -0.24 5.44 8.44
CA PRO A 143 1.15 5.93 8.38
C PRO A 143 2.17 4.79 8.35
N ILE A 144 1.97 3.71 9.12
CA ILE A 144 2.89 2.56 9.12
C ILE A 144 2.89 1.79 7.78
N MET A 145 1.74 1.68 7.11
CA MET A 145 1.66 1.06 5.77
C MET A 145 2.33 1.93 4.71
N LEU A 146 2.18 3.25 4.82
CA LEU A 146 2.87 4.20 3.96
C LEU A 146 4.37 4.16 4.17
N PHE A 147 4.82 4.14 5.44
CA PHE A 147 6.22 3.97 5.79
C PHE A 147 6.77 2.70 5.16
N LYS A 148 6.07 1.56 5.31
CA LYS A 148 6.45 0.30 4.65
C LYS A 148 6.57 0.46 3.13
N ALA A 149 5.64 1.13 2.48
CA ALA A 149 5.64 1.31 1.03
C ALA A 149 6.81 2.17 0.53
N LEU A 150 7.22 3.17 1.30
CA LEU A 150 8.27 4.13 0.91
C LEU A 150 9.65 3.79 1.48
N CYS A 151 9.73 2.94 2.50
CA CYS A 151 10.97 2.64 3.18
C CYS A 151 11.76 1.58 2.41
N GLY A 152 12.95 1.96 1.92
CA GLY A 152 13.82 1.08 1.15
C GLY A 152 14.45 -0.06 1.97
N PHE A 153 14.45 0.03 3.31
CA PHE A 153 15.03 -0.99 4.20
C PHE A 153 14.22 -1.12 5.49
N TYR A 154 14.48 -2.16 6.28
CA TYR A 154 13.84 -2.29 7.59
C TYR A 154 14.75 -1.74 8.69
N PRO A 155 14.33 -0.72 9.45
CA PRO A 155 15.16 -0.16 10.50
C PRO A 155 15.26 -1.13 11.68
N ARG A 156 16.49 -1.44 12.08
CA ARG A 156 16.80 -2.38 13.18
C ARG A 156 16.95 -1.68 14.53
N ASN A 157 17.15 -0.37 14.51
CA ASN A 157 17.37 0.46 15.68
C ASN A 157 16.80 1.87 15.45
N LEU A 158 16.81 2.68 16.51
CA LEU A 158 16.24 4.03 16.48
C LEU A 158 16.96 4.97 15.49
N LEU A 159 18.28 4.82 15.35
CA LEU A 159 19.06 5.63 14.41
C LEU A 159 18.64 5.33 12.97
N GLU A 160 18.60 4.05 12.60
CA GLU A 160 18.10 3.59 11.31
C GLU A 160 16.65 4.00 11.06
N ALA A 161 15.80 3.97 12.09
CA ALA A 161 14.42 4.41 11.98
C ALA A 161 14.32 5.91 11.66
N ASN A 162 15.16 6.74 12.30
CA ASN A 162 15.22 8.17 12.01
C ASN A 162 15.72 8.45 10.59
N ILE A 163 16.74 7.72 10.12
CA ILE A 163 17.22 7.81 8.73
C ILE A 163 16.10 7.44 7.75
N ALA A 164 15.44 6.30 7.97
CA ALA A 164 14.31 5.87 7.16
C ALA A 164 13.17 6.90 7.14
N MET A 165 12.85 7.51 8.28
CA MET A 165 11.83 8.55 8.36
C MET A 165 12.22 9.82 7.59
N GLN A 166 13.50 10.21 7.59
CA GLN A 166 13.99 11.34 6.79
C GLN A 166 13.91 11.03 5.29
N ASP A 167 14.29 9.82 4.88
CA ASP A 167 14.19 9.38 3.48
C ASP A 167 12.73 9.33 3.00
N VAL A 168 11.81 8.85 3.84
CA VAL A 168 10.37 8.83 3.53
C VAL A 168 9.83 10.26 3.46
N SER A 169 10.26 11.15 4.36
CA SER A 169 9.89 12.57 4.36
C SER A 169 10.20 13.24 3.02
N GLY A 170 11.41 13.02 2.49
CA GLY A 170 11.84 13.58 1.20
C GLY A 170 11.05 13.06 -0.01
N GLN A 171 10.33 11.94 0.13
CA GLN A 171 9.50 11.33 -0.91
C GLN A 171 8.03 11.77 -0.86
N VAL A 172 7.57 12.32 0.28
CA VAL A 172 6.20 12.79 0.43
C VAL A 172 6.10 14.24 -0.01
N LEU A 173 5.51 14.45 -1.18
CA LEU A 173 5.10 15.77 -1.64
C LEU A 173 3.86 16.19 -0.86
N SER A 174 4.02 16.95 0.24
CA SER A 174 2.90 17.59 0.93
C SER A 174 2.83 19.09 0.62
N ALA A 175 1.63 19.66 0.67
CA ALA A 175 1.40 21.10 0.53
C ALA A 175 1.87 21.90 1.77
N SER A 176 2.19 21.23 2.89
CA SER A 176 2.75 21.86 4.08
C SER A 176 3.63 20.87 4.88
N GLY A 177 4.78 21.33 5.37
CA GLY A 177 5.72 20.49 6.16
C GLY A 177 5.11 19.90 7.44
N ASN A 178 4.02 20.47 7.96
CA ASN A 178 3.37 20.04 9.20
C ASN A 178 2.71 18.66 9.09
N GLU A 179 2.10 18.31 7.95
CA GLU A 179 1.42 17.02 7.79
C GLU A 179 2.43 15.86 7.66
N VAL A 180 3.58 16.10 7.03
CA VAL A 180 4.68 15.12 6.99
C VAL A 180 5.21 14.88 8.39
N GLU A 181 5.46 15.93 9.17
CA GLU A 181 5.92 15.77 10.55
C GLU A 181 4.93 14.99 11.42
N LYS A 182 3.62 15.28 11.28
CA LYS A 182 2.56 14.55 11.98
C LYS A 182 2.53 13.06 11.59
N MET A 183 2.61 12.76 10.30
CA MET A 183 2.71 11.39 9.78
C MET A 183 3.92 10.66 10.38
N LEU A 184 5.10 11.29 10.36
CA LEU A 184 6.33 10.71 10.92
C LEU A 184 6.21 10.45 12.43
N ARG A 185 5.57 11.36 13.18
CA ARG A 185 5.29 11.14 14.62
C ARG A 185 4.36 9.94 14.85
N MET A 186 3.35 9.75 13.99
CA MET A 186 2.48 8.58 14.06
C MET A 186 3.26 7.29 13.75
N VAL A 187 4.10 7.29 12.71
CA VAL A 187 4.98 6.15 12.39
C VAL A 187 5.89 5.83 13.56
N ALA A 188 6.56 6.82 14.15
CA ALA A 188 7.45 6.63 15.29
C ALA A 188 6.70 6.04 16.50
N SER A 189 5.47 6.53 16.76
CA SER A 189 4.62 6.01 17.83
C SER A 189 4.25 4.55 17.60
N ASP A 190 3.79 4.20 16.39
CA ASP A 190 3.40 2.85 16.01
C ASP A 190 4.61 1.89 16.02
N MET A 191 5.79 2.36 15.64
CA MET A 191 7.02 1.56 15.55
C MET A 191 7.71 1.36 16.91
N SER A 192 7.54 2.28 17.85
CA SER A 192 8.21 2.29 19.16
C SER A 192 8.08 0.97 19.96
N PRO A 193 6.91 0.31 20.03
CA PRO A 193 6.77 -1.00 20.69
C PRO A 193 7.62 -2.11 20.08
N TYR A 194 7.97 -2.00 18.79
CA TYR A 194 8.72 -3.02 18.06
C TYR A 194 10.23 -2.86 18.20
N PHE A 195 10.74 -1.63 18.34
CA PHE A 195 12.17 -1.38 18.60
C PHE A 195 12.61 -1.88 19.98
N LYS A 196 11.74 -1.85 20.98
CA LYS A 196 12.05 -2.35 22.33
C LYS A 196 12.26 -3.87 22.39
N LYS A 197 11.78 -4.61 21.38
CA LYS A 197 11.89 -6.08 21.28
C LYS A 197 13.11 -6.57 20.50
N LEU A 198 13.92 -5.67 19.94
CA LEU A 198 15.13 -6.00 19.16
C LEU A 198 16.42 -5.98 20.02
N LYS A 199 16.31 -6.21 21.33
CA LYS A 199 17.46 -6.37 22.22
C LYS A 199 17.94 -7.81 22.25
#